data_AF-A0A4V1QZW5-F1
#
_entry.id   AF-A0A4V1QZW5-F1
#
_cell.length_a   1.000
_cell.length_b   1.000
_cell.length_c   1.000
_cell.angle_alpha   90.00
_cell.angle_beta   90.00
_cell.angle_gamma   90.00
#
_symmetry.space_group_name_H-M   'P 1'
#
loop_
_entity.id
_entity.type
_entity.pdbx_description
1 polymer ?
#
loop_
_entity_poly.entity_id
_entity_poly.type
_entity_poly.pdbx_seq_one_letter_code
_entity_poly.pdbx_strand_id
1 'polypeptide(L)'
;MKPIRKVYLAESVFISPKTCKLYDDEEVATYIFLSEAQEIIYVGATRNVNKRLNNHRLKKKDKFNDEIYLIEIITGIPDWRAFELEKEIMNNHSPKYNGDPTYYYNMSPRF
;
A
#
# COMPACT_ATOMS: atom_id res chain seq x y z
N MET A 1 15.86 5.90 -12.78
CA MET A 1 14.44 6.27 -12.93
C MET A 1 14.06 7.22 -11.79
N LYS A 2 13.12 8.14 -12.00
CA LYS A 2 12.60 9.02 -10.93
C LYS A 2 11.32 8.41 -10.35
N PRO A 3 11.10 8.47 -9.02
CA PRO A 3 9.85 8.02 -8.43
C PRO A 3 8.64 8.79 -8.98
N ILE A 4 7.53 8.08 -9.20
CA ILE A 4 6.25 8.65 -9.62
C ILE A 4 5.27 8.47 -8.47
N ARG A 5 4.68 9.56 -7.98
CA ARG A 5 3.64 9.53 -6.93
C ARG A 5 2.29 9.86 -7.53
N LYS A 6 1.30 9.03 -7.27
CA LYS A 6 -0.11 9.26 -7.62
C LYS A 6 -0.99 9.07 -6.39
N VAL A 7 -2.10 9.82 -6.33
CA VAL A 7 -3.05 9.81 -5.23
C VAL A 7 -4.45 9.54 -5.77
N TYR A 8 -5.20 8.66 -5.11
CA TYR A 8 -6.52 8.23 -5.52
C TYR A 8 -7.50 8.30 -4.35
N LEU A 9 -8.75 8.65 -4.64
CA LEU A 9 -9.86 8.42 -3.70
C LEU A 9 -10.12 6.91 -3.58
N ALA A 10 -10.27 6.42 -2.36
CA ALA A 10 -10.47 5.00 -2.09
C ALA A 10 -11.70 4.44 -2.80
N GLU A 11 -12.79 5.22 -2.85
CA GLU A 11 -14.01 4.86 -3.57
C GLU A 11 -13.76 4.55 -5.05
N SER A 12 -12.91 5.34 -5.72
CA SER A 12 -12.59 5.15 -7.13
C SER A 12 -11.83 3.85 -7.41
N VAL A 13 -11.11 3.35 -6.39
CA VAL A 13 -10.27 2.15 -6.46
C VAL A 13 -11.06 0.89 -6.05
N PHE A 14 -11.91 0.99 -5.02
CA PHE A 14 -12.58 -0.17 -4.41
C PHE A 14 -14.04 -0.36 -4.81
N ILE A 15 -14.79 0.69 -5.16
CA ILE A 15 -16.25 0.59 -5.42
C ILE A 15 -16.56 0.21 -6.88
N SER A 16 -15.64 0.45 -7.82
CA SER A 16 -15.86 0.09 -9.22
C SER A 16 -16.11 -1.43 -9.39
N PRO A 17 -17.16 -1.85 -10.11
CA PRO A 17 -17.49 -3.27 -10.32
C PRO A 17 -16.45 -4.00 -11.19
N LYS A 18 -15.55 -3.27 -11.87
CA LYS A 18 -14.45 -3.82 -12.64
C LYS A 18 -13.24 -4.05 -11.75
N THR A 19 -12.34 -4.97 -12.10
CA THR A 19 -11.05 -5.13 -11.42
C THR A 19 -10.31 -3.79 -11.40
N CYS A 20 -9.69 -3.46 -10.26
CA CYS A 20 -8.82 -2.30 -10.17
C CYS A 20 -7.61 -2.55 -11.09
N LYS A 21 -7.48 -1.75 -12.16
CA LYS A 21 -6.34 -1.73 -13.08
C LYS A 21 -5.85 -0.28 -13.23
N LEU A 22 -4.96 0.13 -12.33
CA LEU A 22 -4.40 1.48 -12.28
C LEU A 22 -3.09 1.60 -13.10
N TYR A 23 -2.39 0.49 -13.25
CA TYR A 23 -1.09 0.38 -13.92
C TYR A 23 -1.06 -0.81 -14.87
N ASP A 24 0.03 -0.93 -15.63
CA ASP A 24 0.33 -2.15 -16.38
C ASP A 24 0.52 -3.36 -15.45
N ASP A 25 0.46 -4.55 -16.01
CA ASP A 25 0.62 -5.78 -15.25
C ASP A 25 2.11 -5.88 -14.82
N GLU A 26 2.36 -6.12 -13.51
CA GLU A 26 3.68 -6.14 -12.85
C GLU A 26 4.32 -4.80 -12.43
N GLU A 27 3.50 -3.80 -12.07
CA GLU A 27 4.03 -2.56 -11.48
C GLU A 27 4.41 -2.72 -10.00
N VAL A 28 5.70 -2.49 -9.72
CA VAL A 28 6.30 -2.40 -8.38
C VAL A 28 5.90 -1.08 -7.72
N ALA A 29 5.43 -1.15 -6.48
CA ALA A 29 4.99 0.04 -5.76
C ALA A 29 5.13 -0.08 -4.24
N THR A 30 5.32 1.08 -3.61
CA THR A 30 4.91 1.31 -2.22
C THR A 30 3.53 1.98 -2.26
N TYR A 31 2.57 1.46 -1.51
CA TYR A 31 1.23 2.01 -1.41
C TYR A 31 0.92 2.38 0.05
N ILE A 32 0.21 3.49 0.23
CA ILE A 32 -0.08 4.11 1.53
C ILE A 32 -1.59 4.35 1.58
N PHE A 33 -2.24 3.88 2.64
CA PHE A 33 -3.64 4.16 2.92
C PHE A 33 -3.72 5.24 3.99
N LEU A 34 -4.53 6.25 3.71
CA LEU A 34 -4.76 7.37 4.60
C LEU A 34 -6.23 7.49 4.97
N SER A 35 -6.49 7.93 6.20
CA SER A 35 -7.81 8.30 6.68
C SER A 35 -8.27 9.64 6.09
N GLU A 36 -9.53 10.01 6.34
CA GLU A 36 -10.07 11.32 5.97
C GLU A 36 -9.30 12.48 6.63
N ALA A 37 -8.76 12.25 7.84
CA ALA A 37 -7.88 13.17 8.55
C ALA A 37 -6.44 13.21 7.99
N GLN A 38 -6.17 12.50 6.89
CA GLN A 38 -4.84 12.34 6.27
C GLN A 38 -3.80 11.66 7.17
N GLU A 39 -4.24 10.87 8.15
CA GLU A 39 -3.34 10.05 8.95
C GLU A 39 -2.99 8.76 8.19
N ILE A 40 -1.72 8.35 8.24
CA ILE A 40 -1.28 7.09 7.64
C ILE A 40 -1.78 5.93 8.51
N ILE A 41 -2.74 5.17 8.00
CA ILE A 41 -3.35 4.05 8.71
C ILE A 41 -2.71 2.71 8.32
N TYR A 42 -2.20 2.61 7.10
CA TYR A 42 -1.50 1.42 6.61
C TYR A 42 -0.51 1.77 5.48
N VAL A 43 0.57 1.03 5.36
CA VAL A 43 1.54 1.09 4.25
C VAL A 43 1.95 -0.32 3.83
N GLY A 44 2.26 -0.53 2.56
CA GLY A 44 2.82 -1.79 2.10
C GLY A 44 3.65 -1.63 0.83
N ALA A 45 4.56 -2.56 0.58
CA ALA A 45 5.25 -2.69 -0.70
C ALA A 45 4.83 -3.95 -1.46
N THR A 46 4.87 -3.89 -2.80
CA THR A 46 4.47 -5.02 -3.64
C THR A 46 5.10 -4.93 -5.03
N ARG A 47 5.32 -6.09 -5.66
CA ARG A 47 5.73 -6.20 -7.07
C ARG A 47 4.57 -6.07 -8.06
N ASN A 48 3.33 -6.09 -7.56
CA ASN A 48 2.14 -5.98 -8.41
C ASN A 48 1.03 -5.28 -7.63
N VAL A 49 0.97 -3.95 -7.78
CA VAL A 49 0.04 -3.10 -7.03
C VAL A 49 -1.42 -3.38 -7.37
N ASN A 50 -1.75 -3.66 -8.64
CA ASN A 50 -3.11 -4.02 -9.04
C ASN A 50 -3.59 -5.28 -8.32
N LYS A 51 -2.77 -6.35 -8.31
CA LYS A 51 -3.09 -7.60 -7.61
C LYS A 51 -3.25 -7.37 -6.11
N ARG A 52 -2.37 -6.56 -5.51
CA ARG A 52 -2.40 -6.27 -4.07
C ARG A 52 -3.65 -5.48 -3.65
N LEU A 53 -4.03 -4.43 -4.40
CA LEU A 53 -5.23 -3.66 -4.14
C LEU A 53 -6.51 -4.50 -4.35
N ASN A 54 -6.55 -5.32 -5.40
CA ASN A 54 -7.67 -6.26 -5.61
C ASN A 54 -7.80 -7.27 -4.45
N ASN A 55 -6.68 -7.71 -3.85
CA ASN A 55 -6.72 -8.59 -2.68
C ASN A 55 -7.32 -7.89 -1.45
N HIS A 56 -6.96 -6.63 -1.18
CA HIS A 56 -7.58 -5.84 -0.10
C HIS A 56 -9.08 -5.66 -0.33
N ARG A 57 -9.49 -5.40 -1.58
CA ARG A 57 -10.91 -5.31 -1.96
C ARG A 57 -11.70 -6.59 -1.68
N LEU A 58 -11.15 -7.74 -2.07
CA LEU A 58 -11.82 -9.04 -1.91
C LEU A 58 -11.91 -9.48 -0.45
N LYS A 59 -10.98 -9.04 0.38
CA LYS A 59 -11.00 -9.29 1.82
C LYS A 59 -11.96 -8.32 2.52
N LYS A 60 -13.26 -8.64 2.49
CA LYS A 60 -14.29 -7.97 3.30
C LYS A 60 -13.99 -7.90 4.82
N LYS A 61 -13.00 -8.67 5.31
CA LYS A 61 -12.59 -8.72 6.73
C LYS A 61 -11.38 -7.85 7.07
N ASP A 62 -10.79 -7.14 6.11
CA ASP A 62 -9.75 -6.17 6.43
C ASP A 62 -10.44 -5.02 7.20
N LYS A 63 -10.28 -5.03 8.54
CA LYS A 63 -10.99 -4.18 9.51
C LYS A 63 -10.83 -2.67 9.29
N PHE A 64 -10.01 -2.27 8.33
CA PHE A 64 -9.62 -0.90 8.06
C PHE A 64 -10.14 -0.38 6.73
N ASN A 65 -10.77 -1.20 5.88
CA ASN A 65 -11.23 -0.76 4.56
C ASN A 65 -12.18 0.45 4.62
N ASP A 66 -13.03 0.51 5.64
CA ASP A 66 -13.97 1.62 5.86
C ASP A 66 -13.27 2.91 6.35
N GLU A 67 -12.05 2.81 6.87
CA GLU A 67 -11.24 3.96 7.28
C GLU A 67 -10.38 4.52 6.13
N ILE A 68 -10.27 3.83 5.00
CA ILE A 68 -9.45 4.29 3.87
C ILE A 68 -10.21 5.37 3.11
N TYR A 69 -9.69 6.60 3.14
CA TYR A 69 -10.19 7.72 2.36
C TYR A 69 -9.35 7.96 1.11
N LEU A 70 -8.02 7.92 1.26
CA LEU A 70 -7.05 8.12 0.18
C LEU A 70 -6.08 6.95 0.07
N ILE A 71 -5.63 6.71 -1.17
CA ILE A 71 -4.59 5.75 -1.50
C ILE A 71 -3.51 6.47 -2.26
N GLU A 72 -2.32 6.55 -1.68
CA GLU A 72 -1.12 7.01 -2.38
C GLU A 72 -0.34 5.82 -2.90
N ILE A 73 0.19 5.95 -4.11
CA ILE A 73 0.98 4.91 -4.76
C ILE A 73 2.24 5.56 -5.31
N ILE A 74 3.39 5.02 -4.92
CA ILE A 74 4.71 5.42 -5.36
C ILE A 74 5.28 4.30 -6.23
N THR A 75 5.50 4.57 -7.50
CA THR A 75 6.07 3.63 -8.47
C THR A 75 7.29 4.21 -9.20
N GLY A 76 7.81 3.54 -10.24
CA GLY A 76 9.01 3.97 -10.94
C GLY A 76 10.30 3.82 -10.11
N ILE A 77 10.25 2.94 -9.11
CA ILE A 77 11.35 2.59 -8.20
C ILE A 77 11.63 1.08 -8.26
N PRO A 78 12.87 0.66 -8.03
CA PRO A 78 13.19 -0.76 -7.96
C PRO A 78 12.57 -1.41 -6.70
N ASP A 79 12.36 -2.73 -6.75
CA ASP A 79 11.81 -3.54 -5.66
C ASP A 79 12.39 -3.19 -4.29
N TRP A 80 13.71 -3.27 -4.15
CA TRP A 80 14.40 -3.04 -2.88
C TRP A 80 14.05 -1.67 -2.29
N ARG A 81 13.93 -0.64 -3.13
CA ARG A 81 13.60 0.72 -2.68
C ARG A 81 12.14 0.83 -2.26
N ALA A 82 11.23 0.08 -2.88
CA ALA A 82 9.83 0.04 -2.45
C ALA A 82 9.69 -0.51 -1.02
N PHE A 83 10.46 -1.56 -0.68
CA PHE A 83 10.49 -2.15 0.67
C PHE A 83 11.20 -1.24 1.69
N GLU A 84 12.27 -0.56 1.29
CA GLU A 84 12.90 0.44 2.16
C GLU A 84 11.95 1.59 2.50
N LEU A 85 11.22 2.13 1.51
CA LEU A 85 10.25 3.20 1.73
C LEU A 85 9.11 2.76 2.65
N GLU A 86 8.61 1.54 2.49
CA GLU A 86 7.63 0.96 3.42
C GLU A 86 8.17 1.00 4.86
N LYS A 87 9.41 0.56 5.08
CA LYS A 87 10.04 0.56 6.41
C LYS A 87 10.25 1.96 6.96
N GLU A 88 10.73 2.90 6.13
CA GLU A 88 10.91 4.30 6.51
C GLU A 88 9.57 4.92 6.98
N ILE A 89 8.49 4.70 6.22
CA ILE A 89 7.16 5.22 6.57
C ILE A 89 6.63 4.54 7.85
N MET A 90 6.78 3.22 7.97
CA MET A 90 6.37 2.50 9.18
C MET A 90 7.05 3.04 10.44
N ASN A 91 8.37 3.26 10.38
CA ASN A 91 9.14 3.75 11.52
C ASN A 91 8.78 5.20 11.89
N ASN A 92 8.54 6.06 10.89
CA ASN A 92 8.26 7.48 11.13
C ASN A 92 6.82 7.76 11.57
N HIS A 93 5.86 6.92 11.15
CA HIS A 93 4.44 7.20 11.35
C HIS A 93 3.70 6.16 12.21
N SER A 94 4.30 5.00 12.48
CA SER A 94 3.69 3.89 13.24
C SER A 94 2.23 3.61 12.85
N PRO A 95 1.96 3.25 11.58
CA PRO A 95 0.59 3.11 11.09
C PRO A 95 -0.22 2.08 11.87
N LYS A 96 -1.44 2.44 12.24
CA LYS A 96 -2.36 1.68 13.11
C LYS A 96 -2.49 0.20 12.74
N TYR A 97 -2.47 -0.13 11.44
CA TYR A 97 -2.77 -1.48 10.93
C TYR A 97 -1.57 -2.29 10.43
N ASN A 98 -0.35 -1.73 10.47
CA ASN A 98 0.85 -2.45 10.02
C ASN A 98 1.38 -3.49 11.02
N GLY A 99 0.84 -3.52 12.24
CA GLY A 99 1.39 -4.32 13.34
C GLY A 99 2.76 -3.81 13.80
N ASP A 100 3.33 -4.44 14.83
CA ASP A 100 4.66 -4.05 15.33
C ASP A 100 5.73 -4.36 14.27
N PRO A 101 6.49 -3.36 13.77
CA PRO A 101 7.54 -3.57 12.77
C PRO A 101 8.59 -4.60 13.22
N THR A 102 8.84 -4.76 14.53
CA THR A 102 9.85 -5.69 15.05
C THR A 102 9.50 -7.17 14.81
N TYR A 103 8.22 -7.50 14.64
CA TYR A 103 7.76 -8.88 14.40
C TYR A 103 7.99 -9.33 12.95
N TYR A 104 7.85 -8.43 11.97
CA TYR A 104 7.88 -8.78 10.55
C TYR A 104 9.29 -8.99 9.99
N TYR A 105 10.29 -8.30 10.52
CA TYR A 105 11.65 -8.31 9.97
C TYR A 105 12.61 -9.27 10.70
N ASN A 106 12.21 -9.83 11.84
CA ASN A 106 12.99 -10.85 12.56
C ASN A 106 12.64 -12.30 12.16
N MET A 107 11.60 -12.54 11.35
CA MET A 107 11.12 -13.90 11.02
C MET A 107 11.22 -14.30 9.54
N SER A 108 11.80 -13.50 8.65
CA SER A 108 11.89 -13.92 7.24
C SER A 108 13.13 -13.33 6.56
N PRO A 109 14.16 -14.14 6.24
CA PRO A 109 15.15 -13.73 5.27
C PRO A 109 14.44 -13.74 3.91
N ARG A 110 13.84 -12.62 3.52
CA ARG A 110 13.30 -12.43 2.16
C ARG A 110 14.37 -11.92 1.18
N PHE A 111 15.63 -12.27 1.45
CA PHE A 111 16.77 -12.09 0.56
C PHE A 111 17.44 -13.45 0.37
#